data_AF-A0A809QHY4-F1
#
_entry.id   AF-A0A809QHY4-F1
#
_cell.length_a   1.000
_cell.length_b   1.000
_cell.length_c   1.000
_cell.angle_alpha   90.00
_cell.angle_beta   90.00
_cell.angle_gamma   90.00
#
_symmetry.space_group_name_H-M   'P 1'
#
loop_
_entity.id
_entity.type
_entity.pdbx_description
1 polymer ?
#
loop_
_entity_poly.entity_id
_entity_poly.type
_entity_poly.pdbx_seq_one_letter_code
_entity_poly.pdbx_strand_id
1 'polypeptide(L)' 'MVKVHESKFKLLAGAESLSEYQFHSNTAHHYFCKTCGIYPFHRKRVTPDNFGINVYCLDDFDPEGIPVRQAVGAKMP' A
#
# COMPACT_ATOMS: atom_id res chain seq x y z
N MET A 1 1.96 0.83 7.00
CA MET A 1 0.96 1.23 5.99
C MET A 1 -0.35 1.58 6.68
N VAL A 2 -1.00 2.67 6.25
CA VAL A 2 -2.31 3.10 6.75
C VAL A 2 -3.42 2.70 5.77
N LYS A 3 -4.65 2.51 6.28
CA LYS A 3 -5.80 2.10 5.48
C LYS A 3 -6.55 3.32 4.97
N VAL A 4 -6.79 3.40 3.66
CA VAL A 4 -7.55 4.48 3.01
C VAL A 4 -8.61 3.87 2.10
N HIS A 5 -9.87 4.29 2.25
CA HIS A 5 -10.97 3.83 1.38
C HIS A 5 -10.78 4.37 -0.05
N GLU A 6 -11.19 3.61 -1.06
CA GLU A 6 -10.97 3.94 -2.49
C GLU A 6 -11.59 5.28 -2.89
N SER A 7 -12.71 5.69 -2.29
CA SER A 7 -13.31 7.01 -2.52
C SER A 7 -12.47 8.19 -2.04
N LYS A 8 -11.43 7.95 -1.21
CA LYS A 8 -10.49 8.94 -0.70
C LYS A 8 -9.08 8.79 -1.31
N PHE A 9 -8.93 7.95 -2.32
CA PHE A 9 -7.67 7.73 -3.01
C PHE A 9 -7.80 8.10 -4.49
N LYS A 10 -6.83 8.84 -5.01
CA LYS A 10 -6.71 9.13 -6.44
C LYS A 10 -5.25 9.10 -6.85
N LEU A 11 -4.91 8.26 -7.81
CA LEU A 11 -3.60 8.29 -8.44
C LEU A 11 -3.54 9.51 -9.37
N LEU A 12 -2.64 10.45 -9.08
CA LEU A 12 -2.53 11.69 -9.86
C LEU A 12 -1.59 11.55 -11.06
N ALA A 13 -0.52 10.75 -10.92
CA ALA A 13 0.51 10.58 -11.95
C ALA A 13 1.28 9.26 -11.74
N GLY A 14 2.11 8.89 -12.73
CA GLY A 14 3.08 7.80 -12.62
C GLY A 14 2.49 6.40 -12.79
N ALA A 15 1.25 6.27 -13.27
CA ALA A 15 0.58 4.98 -13.45
C ALA A 15 1.37 4.06 -14.40
N GLU A 16 1.94 4.62 -15.46
CA GLU A 16 2.80 3.95 -16.43
C GLU A 16 4.13 3.48 -15.83
N SER A 17 4.54 4.05 -14.70
CA SER A 17 5.77 3.75 -14.00
C SER A 17 5.59 2.74 -12.87
N LEU A 18 4.35 2.30 -12.61
CA LEU A 18 4.05 1.26 -11.65
C LEU A 18 4.15 -0.12 -12.29
N SER A 19 4.73 -1.05 -11.54
CA SER A 19 4.64 -2.48 -11.77
C SER A 19 3.67 -3.08 -10.76
N GLU A 20 2.83 -3.99 -11.24
CA GLU A 20 1.87 -4.72 -10.41
C GLU A 20 2.43 -6.09 -10.05
N TYR A 21 2.33 -6.43 -8.78
CA TYR A 21 2.64 -7.75 -8.25
C TYR A 21 1.41 -8.33 -7.56
N GLN A 22 1.11 -9.58 -7.90
CA GLN A 22 0.06 -10.39 -7.32
C GLN A 22 0.63 -11.75 -6.96
N PHE A 23 0.09 -12.37 -5.91
CA PHE A 23 0.48 -13.71 -5.49
C PHE A 23 -0.69 -14.48 -4.90
N HIS A 24 -0.52 -15.79 -4.76
CA HIS A 24 -1.49 -16.72 -4.17
C HIS A 24 -2.87 -16.63 -4.84
N SER A 25 -3.84 -15.92 -4.23
CA SER A 25 -5.21 -15.78 -4.74
C SER A 25 -5.37 -14.67 -5.77
N ASN A 26 -4.30 -13.92 -6.07
CA ASN A 26 -4.27 -12.79 -6.99
C ASN A 26 -5.34 -11.72 -6.70
N THR A 27 -5.77 -11.61 -5.44
CA THR A 27 -6.81 -10.64 -5.02
C THR A 27 -6.21 -9.33 -4.53
N ALA A 28 -5.02 -9.37 -3.92
CA ALA A 28 -4.29 -8.16 -3.58
C ALA A 28 -3.49 -7.70 -4.80
N HIS A 29 -3.47 -6.39 -5.01
CA HIS A 29 -2.72 -5.76 -6.09
C HIS A 29 -1.66 -4.86 -5.48
N HIS A 30 -0.40 -5.30 -5.51
CA HIS A 30 0.74 -4.58 -4.94
C HIS A 30 1.41 -3.74 -6.02
N TYR A 31 1.56 -2.42 -5.80
CA TYR A 31 2.14 -1.52 -6.79
C TYR A 31 3.50 -1.00 -6.33
N PHE A 32 4.52 -1.16 -7.16
CA PHE A 32 5.88 -0.66 -6.91
C PHE A 32 6.38 0.15 -8.11
N CYS A 33 7.22 1.15 -7.87
CA CYS A 33 7.85 1.91 -8.96
C CYS A 33 8.87 1.02 -9.68
N LYS A 34 8.72 0.86 -10.99
CA LYS A 34 9.63 0.07 -11.82
C LYS A 34 11.05 0.63 -11.91
N THR A 35 11.22 1.92 -11.60
CA THR A 35 12.50 2.63 -11.68
C THR A 35 13.26 2.62 -10.35
N CYS A 36 12.60 2.93 -9.24
CA CYS A 36 13.26 3.04 -7.92
C CYS A 36 12.89 1.92 -6.93
N GLY A 37 11.96 1.03 -7.28
CA GLY A 37 11.55 -0.10 -6.43
C GLY A 37 10.67 0.26 -5.22
N ILE A 38 10.37 1.53 -5.00
CA ILE A 38 9.54 1.97 -3.87
C ILE A 38 8.12 1.40 -3.99
N TYR A 39 7.58 0.95 -2.86
CA TYR A 39 6.24 0.37 -2.70
C TYR A 39 5.29 1.41 -2.06
N PRO A 40 4.65 2.29 -2.86
CA PRO A 40 3.83 3.38 -2.32
C PRO A 40 2.46 2.90 -1.83
N PHE A 41 1.82 1.95 -2.52
CA PHE A 41 0.48 1.49 -2.13
C PHE A 41 0.11 0.09 -2.67
N HIS A 42 -0.98 -0.47 -2.15
CA HIS A 42 -1.61 -1.67 -2.69
C HIS A 42 -3.12 -1.69 -2.45
N ARG A 43 -3.85 -2.41 -3.29
CA ARG A 43 -5.25 -2.80 -3.01
C ARG A 43 -5.25 -4.01 -2.09
N LYS A 44 -5.98 -3.95 -0.97
CA LYS A 44 -5.94 -5.01 0.06
C LYS A 44 -6.79 -6.22 -0.33
N ARG A 45 -6.34 -7.42 0.06
CA ARG A 45 -7.10 -8.68 -0.15
C ARG A 45 -8.43 -8.74 0.60
N VAL A 46 -8.41 -8.46 1.91
CA VAL A 46 -9.56 -8.69 2.81
C VAL A 46 -10.61 -7.56 2.72
N THR A 47 -10.16 -6.34 2.42
CA THR A 47 -10.99 -5.14 2.31
C THR A 47 -10.69 -4.50 0.95
N PRO A 48 -11.26 -5.03 -0.15
CA PRO A 48 -10.89 -4.65 -1.52
C PRO A 48 -11.24 -3.20 -1.88
N ASP A 49 -12.21 -2.62 -1.18
CA ASP A 49 -12.58 -1.20 -1.19
C ASP A 49 -11.52 -0.28 -0.53
N ASN A 50 -10.43 -0.84 0.00
CA ASN A 50 -9.40 -0.08 0.68
C ASN A 50 -8.01 -0.31 0.08
N PHE A 51 -7.21 0.75 0.11
CA PHE A 51 -5.79 0.75 -0.15
C PHE A 51 -4.98 0.75 1.14
N GLY A 52 -3.81 0.12 1.12
CA GLY A 52 -2.75 0.34 2.10
C GLY A 52 -1.73 1.33 1.56
N ILE A 53 -1.58 2.48 2.20
CA ILE A 53 -0.64 3.54 1.79
C ILE A 53 0.62 3.49 2.65
N ASN A 54 1.78 3.57 2.00
CA ASN A 54 3.06 3.75 2.68
C ASN A 54 3.23 5.22 3.07
N VAL A 55 3.06 5.52 4.36
CA VAL A 55 3.14 6.89 4.88
C VAL A 55 4.54 7.51 4.77
N TYR A 56 5.58 6.68 4.69
CA TYR A 56 6.95 7.15 4.46
C TYR A 56 7.20 7.62 3.02
N CYS A 57 6.20 7.50 2.13
CA CYS A 57 6.22 8.08 0.79
C CYS A 57 5.46 9.42 0.71
N LEU A 58 4.95 9.93 1.83
CA LEU A 58 4.28 11.23 1.89
C LEU A 58 5.31 12.31 2.22
N ASP A 59 5.21 13.44 1.55
CA ASP A 59 6.06 14.60 1.80
C ASP A 59 5.84 15.11 3.23
N ASP A 60 6.93 15.49 3.90
CA ASP A 60 6.94 16.06 5.26
C ASP A 60 6.15 15.25 6.31
N PHE A 61 6.07 13.93 6.13
CA PHE A 61 5.32 13.08 7.05
C PHE A 61 6.06 12.88 8.38
N ASP A 62 5.39 13.27 9.47
CA ASP A 62 5.81 12.98 10.83
C ASP A 62 5.11 11.71 11.36
N PRO A 63 5.85 10.63 11.70
CA PRO A 63 5.28 9.42 12.27
C PRO A 63 4.86 9.57 13.74
N GLU A 64 5.14 10.69 14.41
CA GLU A 64 4.80 10.90 15.81
C GLU A 64 3.30 10.67 16.09
N GLY A 65 2.99 9.90 17.14
CA GLY A 65 1.61 9.60 17.54
C GLY A 65 0.85 8.60 16.66
N ILE A 66 1.43 8.13 15.54
CA ILE A 66 0.79 7.12 14.68
C ILE A 66 0.90 5.73 15.33
N PRO A 67 -0.23 5.03 15.57
CA PRO A 67 -0.17 3.70 16.17
C PRO A 67 0.45 2.68 15.22
N VAL A 68 1.53 2.03 15.67
CA VAL A 68 2.21 0.97 14.92
C VAL A 68 1.78 -0.39 15.48
N ARG A 69 1.18 -1.22 14.61
CA ARG A 69 0.92 -2.63 14.91
C ARG A 69 1.86 -3.51 14.09
N GLN A 70 2.77 -4.19 14.76
CA GLN A 70 3.66 -5.14 14.12
C GLN A 70 2.87 -6.34 13.58
N ALA A 71 3.12 -6.71 12.32
CA ALA A 71 2.59 -7.94 11.74
C ALA A 71 3.57 -9.08 12.03
N VAL A 72 3.10 -10.12 12.73
CA VAL A 72 3.90 -11.32 12.98
C VAL A 72 3.49 -12.38 11.97
N GLY A 73 4.14 -12.39 10.80
CA GLY A 73 3.76 -13.24 9.67
C GLY A 73 3.63 -14.72 10.01
N ALA A 74 4.53 -15.25 10.84
CA ALA A 74 4.48 -16.65 11.29
C ALA A 74 3.26 -17.01 12.15
N LYS A 75 2.58 -16.01 12.72
CA LYS A 75 1.38 -16.17 13.56
C LYS A 75 0.11 -15.64 12.88
N MET A 76 0.19 -15.26 11.60
CA MET A 76 -0.98 -14.84 10.84
C MET A 76 -1.75 -16.09 10.38
N PRO A 77 -3.09 -16.12 10.54
CA PRO A 77 -3.91 -17.24 10.09
C PRO A 77 -3.97 -17.36 8.56
#